data_AF-A0A094PE68-F1
#
_entry.id   AF-A0A094PE68-F1
#
_cell.length_a   1.000
_cell.length_b   1.000
_cell.length_c   1.000
_cell.angle_alpha   90.00
_cell.angle_beta   90.00
_cell.angle_gamma   90.00
#
_symmetry.space_group_name_H-M   'P 1'
#
loop_
_entity.id
_entity.type
_entity.pdbx_description
1 polymer ?
#
loop_
_entity_poly.entity_id
_entity_poly.type
_entity_poly.pdbx_seq_one_letter_code
_entity_poly.pdbx_strand_id
1 'polypeptide(L)'
;MLQSERQLKHQRVVKLLDELNLDTVVLRKSPNTAWFSGSRVHVPNSLDSSCFDIVLSRDGYYFHTNNIEAPRLRAEELLVDDDLRSHPWLLPKLLQS
;
A
#
# COMPACT_ATOMS: atom_id res chain seq x y z
N MET A 1 -14.38 7.34 -11.17
CA MET A 1 -13.21 7.78 -11.94
C MET A 1 -11.90 7.27 -11.34
N LEU A 2 -11.57 7.58 -10.08
CA LEU A 2 -10.35 7.10 -9.41
C LEU A 2 -10.27 5.58 -9.27
N GLN A 3 -11.37 4.91 -8.91
CA GLN A 3 -11.43 3.44 -8.81
C GLN A 3 -11.15 2.75 -10.17
N SER A 4 -11.67 3.33 -11.26
CA SER A 4 -11.44 2.83 -12.63
C SER A 4 -9.98 2.97 -13.04
N GLU A 5 -9.32 4.06 -12.66
CA GLU A 5 -7.89 4.29 -12.90
C GLU A 5 -7.02 3.30 -12.10
N ARG A 6 -7.34 3.12 -10.81
CA ARG A 6 -6.67 2.13 -9.95
C ARG A 6 -6.79 0.72 -10.49
N GLN A 7 -7.97 0.34 -10.98
CA GLN A 7 -8.17 -0.96 -11.60
C GLN A 7 -7.29 -1.17 -12.84
N LEU A 8 -7.14 -0.13 -13.68
CA LEU A 8 -6.26 -0.19 -14.85
C LEU A 8 -4.79 -0.35 -14.44
N LYS A 9 -4.35 0.35 -13.39
CA LYS A 9 -2.98 0.21 -12.83
C LYS A 9 -2.77 -1.17 -12.25
N HIS A 10 -3.75 -1.72 -11.53
CA HIS A 10 -3.72 -3.08 -10.99
C HIS A 10 -3.56 -4.12 -12.11
N GLN A 11 -4.34 -4.02 -13.18
CA GLN A 11 -4.22 -4.91 -14.35
C GLN A 11 -2.82 -4.87 -14.99
N ARG A 12 -2.19 -3.69 -15.06
CA ARG A 12 -0.82 -3.55 -15.57
C ARG A 12 0.20 -4.26 -14.67
N VAL A 13 0.03 -4.15 -13.36
CA VAL A 13 0.88 -4.85 -12.38
C VAL A 13 0.67 -6.36 -12.48
N VAL A 14 -0.57 -6.84 -12.60
CA VAL A 14 -0.87 -8.27 -12.78
C VAL A 14 -0.17 -8.83 -14.02
N LYS A 15 -0.23 -8.12 -15.14
CA LYS A 15 0.48 -8.53 -16.36
C LYS A 15 2.00 -8.66 -16.13
N LEU A 16 2.60 -7.72 -15.40
CA LEU A 16 4.02 -7.78 -15.04
C LEU A 16 4.33 -8.96 -14.10
N LEU A 17 3.45 -9.25 -13.15
CA LEU A 17 3.58 -10.42 -12.26
C LEU A 17 3.54 -11.73 -13.06
N ASP A 18 2.67 -11.83 -14.07
CA ASP A 18 2.61 -12.98 -14.96
C ASP A 18 3.90 -13.14 -15.79
N GLU A 19 4.40 -12.04 -16.38
CA GLU A 19 5.65 -12.04 -17.17
C GLU A 19 6.88 -12.44 -16.35
N LEU A 20 6.90 -12.09 -15.06
CA LEU A 20 8.01 -12.39 -14.16
C LEU A 20 7.81 -13.66 -13.32
N ASN A 21 6.69 -14.36 -13.49
CA ASN A 21 6.30 -15.53 -12.69
C ASN A 21 6.35 -15.25 -11.16
N LEU A 22 5.77 -14.13 -10.74
CA LEU A 22 5.67 -13.68 -9.35
C LEU A 22 4.21 -13.69 -8.89
N ASP A 23 3.99 -13.91 -7.60
CA ASP A 23 2.63 -13.92 -7.03
C ASP A 23 2.16 -12.57 -6.50
N THR A 24 3.08 -11.75 -6.00
CA THR A 24 2.76 -10.51 -5.31
C THR A 24 3.90 -9.51 -5.43
N VAL A 25 3.57 -8.23 -5.48
CA VAL A 25 4.54 -7.12 -5.36
C VAL A 25 4.11 -6.18 -4.25
N VAL A 26 5.10 -5.62 -3.55
CA VAL A 26 4.89 -4.60 -2.52
C VAL A 26 5.50 -3.28 -2.98
N LEU A 27 4.66 -2.26 -3.14
CA LEU A 27 5.09 -0.89 -3.44
C LEU A 27 5.38 -0.16 -2.13
N ARG A 28 6.64 0.19 -1.89
CA ARG A 28 7.10 0.86 -0.64
C ARG A 28 7.61 2.29 -0.84
N LYS A 29 8.06 2.60 -2.06
CA LYS A 29 8.61 3.93 -2.38
C LYS A 29 7.49 4.92 -2.59
N SER A 30 7.63 6.12 -2.03
CA SER A 30 6.63 7.20 -2.14
C SER A 30 6.14 7.45 -3.58
N PRO A 31 7.00 7.52 -4.62
CA PRO A 31 6.51 7.68 -6.00
C PRO A 31 5.63 6.54 -6.49
N ASN A 32 5.88 5.29 -6.05
CA ASN A 32 5.11 4.13 -6.49
C ASN A 32 3.75 4.08 -5.79
N THR A 33 3.72 4.42 -4.50
CA THR A 33 2.47 4.44 -3.72
C THR A 33 1.58 5.61 -4.15
N ALA A 34 2.16 6.78 -4.44
CA ALA A 34 1.45 7.92 -5.03
C ALA A 34 0.95 7.61 -6.45
N TRP A 35 1.78 6.99 -7.30
CA TRP A 35 1.38 6.57 -8.64
C TRP A 35 0.16 5.64 -8.59
N PHE A 36 0.13 4.66 -7.69
CA PHE A 36 -0.98 3.73 -7.62
C PHE A 36 -2.24 4.36 -7.01
N SER A 37 -2.11 4.97 -5.82
CA SER A 37 -3.25 5.52 -5.07
C SER A 37 -3.90 6.74 -5.73
N GLY A 38 -3.16 7.47 -6.57
CA GLY A 38 -3.61 8.76 -7.12
C GLY A 38 -3.66 9.87 -6.07
N SER A 39 -3.19 9.60 -4.84
CA SER A 39 -3.15 10.57 -3.75
C SER A 39 -1.83 11.34 -3.75
N ARG A 40 -1.87 12.58 -3.24
CA ARG A 40 -0.67 13.26 -2.74
C ARG A 40 -0.35 12.64 -1.39
N VAL A 41 0.21 11.43 -1.39
CA VAL A 41 0.72 10.81 -0.17
C VAL A 41 1.69 11.81 0.45
N HIS A 42 1.33 12.38 1.60
CA HIS A 42 2.17 13.37 2.26
C HIS A 42 3.30 12.61 2.98
N VAL A 43 4.28 12.18 2.20
CA VAL A 43 5.53 11.67 2.75
C VAL A 43 6.47 12.87 2.85
N PRO A 44 7.02 13.19 4.03
CA PRO A 44 8.14 14.10 4.11
C PRO A 44 9.22 13.65 3.12
N ASN A 45 9.63 14.52 2.18
CA ASN A 45 10.62 14.20 1.14
C ASN A 45 12.00 13.74 1.69
N SER A 46 12.20 13.85 3.01
CA SER A 46 13.38 13.36 3.74
C SER A 46 13.34 11.86 4.08
N LEU A 47 12.22 11.18 3.84
CA LEU A 47 12.04 9.75 4.11
C LEU A 47 11.92 8.96 2.79
N ASP A 48 12.77 7.95 2.62
CA ASP A 48 12.76 7.08 1.43
C ASP A 48 11.53 6.15 1.37
N SER A 49 10.89 5.87 2.52
CA SER A 49 9.74 4.98 2.66
C SER A 49 8.43 5.76 2.78
N SER A 50 7.41 5.30 2.05
CA SER A 50 6.03 5.75 2.21
C SER A 50 5.49 5.47 3.62
N CYS A 51 4.50 6.24 4.08
CA CYS A 51 3.80 6.00 5.35
C CYS A 51 2.88 4.76 5.31
N PHE A 52 2.71 4.17 4.13
CA PHE A 52 2.07 2.87 3.91
C PHE A 52 2.67 2.16 2.70
N ASP A 53 2.55 0.83 2.72
CA ASP A 53 2.83 -0.06 1.61
C ASP A 53 1.54 -0.38 0.86
N ILE A 54 1.65 -0.70 -0.43
CA ILE A 54 0.56 -1.27 -1.23
C ILE A 54 0.96 -2.68 -1.64
N VAL A 55 0.17 -3.66 -1.24
CA VAL A 55 0.39 -5.06 -1.59
C VAL A 55 -0.55 -5.40 -2.73
N LEU A 56 0.00 -5.84 -3.86
CA LEU A 56 -0.76 -6.18 -5.07
C LEU A 56 -0.52 -7.64 -5.46
N SER A 57 -1.62 -8.34 -5.69
CA SER A 57 -1.67 -9.73 -6.15
C SER A 57 -2.67 -9.85 -7.30
N ARG A 58 -2.81 -11.06 -7.88
CA ARG A 58 -3.82 -11.34 -8.91
C ARG A 58 -5.25 -11.13 -8.40
N ASP A 59 -5.50 -11.48 -7.15
CA ASP A 59 -6.85 -11.45 -6.54
C ASP A 59 -7.27 -10.04 -6.09
N GLY A 60 -6.34 -9.09 -6.08
CA GLY A 60 -6.62 -7.71 -5.70
C GLY A 60 -5.43 -7.03 -5.03
N TYR A 61 -5.72 -5.95 -4.34
CA TYR A 61 -4.73 -5.15 -3.64
C TYR A 61 -5.28 -4.64 -2.31
N TYR A 62 -4.38 -4.39 -1.37
CA TYR A 62 -4.71 -3.77 -0.08
C TYR A 62 -3.58 -2.82 0.36
N PHE A 63 -3.93 -1.88 1.22
CA PHE A 63 -3.00 -0.95 1.83
C PHE A 63 -2.53 -1.51 3.16
N HIS A 64 -1.25 -1.38 3.47
CA HIS A 64 -0.68 -1.86 4.70
C HIS A 64 0.12 -0.76 5.40
N THR A 65 -0.11 -0.54 6.68
CA THR A 65 0.60 0.48 7.45
C THR A 65 0.80 0.05 8.90
N ASN A 66 1.49 0.86 9.70
CA ASN A 66 1.57 0.65 11.13
C ASN A 66 0.31 1.19 11.84
N ASN A 67 0.04 0.73 13.06
CA ASN A 67 -1.14 1.15 13.83
C ASN A 67 -1.14 2.64 14.23
N ILE A 68 0.01 3.33 14.18
CA ILE A 68 0.12 4.76 14.49
C ILE A 68 -0.37 5.61 13.31
N GLU A 69 -0.02 5.23 12.08
CA GLU A 69 -0.39 5.93 10.84
C GLU A 69 -1.81 5.57 10.37
N ALA A 70 -2.32 4.39 10.72
CA ALA A 70 -3.63 3.92 10.25
C ALA A 70 -4.79 4.91 10.50
N PRO A 71 -4.94 5.55 11.68
CA PRO A 71 -5.99 6.55 11.91
C PRO A 71 -5.83 7.79 11.01
N ARG A 72 -4.60 8.30 10.88
CA ARG A 72 -4.29 9.47 10.05
C ARG A 72 -4.57 9.20 8.58
N LEU A 73 -4.13 8.05 8.07
CA LEU A 73 -4.33 7.64 6.68
C LEU A 73 -5.81 7.48 6.33
N ARG A 74 -6.64 6.93 7.22
CA ARG A 74 -8.10 6.87 7.01
C ARG A 74 -8.77 8.25 7.02
N ALA A 75 -8.25 9.18 7.81
CA ALA A 75 -8.82 10.52 7.94
C ALA A 75 -8.42 11.45 6.79
N GLU A 76 -7.20 11.29 6.26
CA GLU A 76 -6.58 12.29 5.38
C GLU A 76 -6.36 11.81 3.93
N GLU A 77 -6.08 10.52 3.71
CA GLU A 77 -5.48 10.05 2.45
C GLU A 77 -6.22 8.93 1.72
N LEU A 78 -6.82 7.98 2.46
CA LEU A 78 -7.48 6.80 1.91
C LEU A 78 -9.00 6.95 1.97
N LEU A 79 -9.70 6.40 0.97
CA LEU A 79 -11.16 6.39 0.97
C LEU A 79 -11.68 5.35 1.96
N VAL A 80 -12.86 5.57 2.49
CA VAL A 80 -13.52 4.72 3.51
C VAL A 80 -13.67 3.25 3.05
N ASP A 81 -13.68 3.00 1.73
CA ASP A 81 -13.83 1.67 1.12
C ASP A 81 -12.50 0.96 0.79
N ASP A 82 -11.34 1.55 1.09
CA ASP A 82 -10.05 0.93 0.82
C ASP A 82 -9.67 -0.08 1.92
N ASP A 83 -9.28 -1.32 1.55
CA ASP A 83 -8.83 -2.38 2.50
C ASP A 83 -7.48 -1.97 3.12
N LEU A 84 -7.54 -1.20 4.21
CA LEU A 84 -6.38 -0.79 5.01
C LEU A 84 -6.17 -1.76 6.18
N ARG A 85 -5.09 -2.52 6.10
CA ARG A 85 -4.61 -3.41 7.15
C ARG A 85 -3.51 -2.72 7.95
N SER A 86 -3.50 -2.92 9.26
CA SER A 86 -2.45 -2.40 10.12
C SER A 86 -1.81 -3.48 10.97
N HIS A 87 -0.53 -3.29 11.28
CA HIS A 87 0.21 -4.12 12.24
C HIS A 87 0.65 -3.28 13.44
N PRO A 88 0.86 -3.89 14.61
CA PRO A 88 1.47 -3.21 15.75
C PRO A 88 2.88 -2.75 15.39
N TRP A 89 3.18 -1.46 15.55
CA TRP A 89 4.54 -0.94 15.35
C TRP A 89 5.55 -1.55 16.33
N LEU A 90 5.10 -1.83 17.55
CA LEU A 90 5.87 -2.57 18.55
C LEU A 90 5.34 -4.00 18.64
N LEU A 91 6.13 -4.97 18.23
CA LEU A 91 5.94 -6.36 18.67
C LEU A 91 6.64 -6.48 20.04
N PRO A 92 5.94 -6.87 21.13
CA PRO A 92 6.62 -7.30 22.34
C PRO A 92 7.60 -8.42 21.95
N LYS A 93 8.84 -8.39 22.45
CA LYS A 93 9.88 -9.42 22.20
C LYS A 93 9.51 -10.84 22.71
N LEU A 94 8.25 -11.13 22.98
CA LEU A 94 7.79 -12.32 23.68
C LEU A 94 7.04 -13.29 22.78
N LEU A 95 7.60 -13.62 21.61
CA LEU A 95 7.24 -14.84 20.87
C LEU A 95 8.49 -15.35 20.12
N GLN A 96 9.54 -15.63 20.88
CA GLN A 96 10.59 -16.58 20.50
C GLN A 96 10.74 -17.55 21.67
N SER A 97 9.84 -18.54 21.73
CA SER A 97 9.97 -19.72 22.58
C SER A 97 9.55 -20.93 21.76
#